data_AF-A0A1Y2CXN4-F1
#
_entry.id   AF-A0A1Y2CXN4-F1
#
_cell.length_a   1.000
_cell.length_b   1.000
_cell.length_c   1.000
_cell.angle_alpha   90.00
_cell.angle_beta   90.00
_cell.angle_gamma   90.00
#
_symmetry.space_group_name_H-M   'P 1'
#
loop_
_entity.id
_entity.type
_entity.pdbx_description
1 polymer ?
#
loop_
_entity_poly.entity_id
_entity_poly.type
_entity_poly.pdbx_seq_one_letter_code
_entity_poly.pdbx_strand_id
1 'polypeptide(L)'
;MNLYLLGSAYVLILASFVSADVNWSKYNIYPVFANAPKCNLTTPIPGWSTLKNADGTLFTSSKRPIVLLAQQWDSSFLTTYAMQFLLEAMGYRVNVVVGTDNFTPSREFYDNVVDLELEIWPSDTPTLKNLTKTDGVAVSMGAVGYSGNVGFYVPTYMITKYPTLNFDFWRSYYNPQIISYFPPMGTGPKLDTPLSTCNGDPTSCVNGTYTPLQCRGYKSNCGELWAYDPSYSPDMVQRLLDGSGLNFTINFLGSNATQIILSAMAAKKNILFYNWSPTAFTSVQPITRVLLPGNNPSEYYKFSTSKGKTIDLTVY
;
A
#
# COMPACT_ATOMS: atom_id res chain seq x y z
N MET A 1 -15.79 -65.87 16.13
CA MET A 1 -16.89 -65.56 15.20
C MET A 1 -16.61 -64.18 14.60
N ASN A 2 -16.22 -64.13 13.34
CA ASN A 2 -16.10 -62.90 12.55
C ASN A 2 -17.48 -62.29 12.33
N LEU A 3 -17.60 -60.95 12.35
CA LEU A 3 -18.06 -60.18 11.18
C LEU A 3 -17.82 -58.67 11.34
N TYR A 4 -17.66 -58.03 10.18
CA TYR A 4 -17.05 -56.75 9.82
C TYR A 4 -17.95 -55.49 9.94
N LEU A 5 -17.31 -54.36 10.28
CA LEU A 5 -17.30 -53.04 9.59
C LEU A 5 -18.61 -52.37 9.11
N LEU A 6 -18.85 -51.11 9.51
CA LEU A 6 -18.96 -49.91 8.64
C LEU A 6 -19.66 -48.73 9.35
N GLY A 7 -19.08 -47.54 9.22
CA GLY A 7 -19.67 -46.29 9.70
C GLY A 7 -18.73 -45.09 9.60
N SER A 8 -17.92 -45.02 8.54
CA SER A 8 -17.14 -43.84 8.17
C SER A 8 -18.08 -42.70 7.76
N ALA A 9 -18.20 -41.68 8.60
CA ALA A 9 -18.82 -40.42 8.22
C ALA A 9 -17.88 -39.68 7.26
N TYR A 10 -18.00 -39.97 5.97
CA TYR A 10 -17.46 -39.13 4.91
C TYR A 10 -18.35 -37.89 4.78
N VAL A 11 -17.92 -36.77 5.35
CA VAL A 11 -18.38 -35.46 4.86
C VAL A 11 -17.61 -35.22 3.57
N LEU A 12 -18.17 -35.71 2.45
CA LEU A 12 -17.83 -35.23 1.12
C LEU A 12 -18.25 -33.76 1.06
N ILE A 13 -17.31 -32.85 1.31
CA ILE A 13 -17.43 -31.50 0.76
C ILE A 13 -17.16 -31.66 -0.74
N LEU A 14 -18.23 -31.88 -1.50
CA LEU A 14 -18.23 -31.90 -2.95
C LEU A 14 -17.54 -30.62 -3.45
N ALA A 15 -16.50 -30.82 -4.25
CA ALA A 15 -15.92 -29.80 -5.09
C ALA A 15 -16.99 -29.23 -6.02
N SER A 16 -17.07 -27.91 -6.10
CA SER A 16 -17.22 -27.09 -7.33
C SER A 16 -17.92 -25.80 -6.96
N PHE A 17 -17.20 -24.69 -7.15
CA PHE A 17 -17.62 -23.38 -7.65
C PHE A 17 -16.50 -22.41 -7.28
N VAL A 18 -16.56 -21.21 -7.83
CA VAL A 18 -15.65 -20.08 -7.61
C VAL A 18 -14.54 -19.96 -8.65
N SER A 19 -14.92 -19.31 -9.74
CA SER A 19 -14.12 -18.25 -10.35
C SER A 19 -14.99 -17.35 -11.25
N ALA A 20 -15.96 -17.92 -12.00
CA ALA A 20 -16.77 -17.13 -12.94
C ALA A 20 -17.98 -16.39 -12.32
N ASP A 21 -18.57 -16.88 -11.23
CA ASP A 21 -19.84 -16.35 -10.68
C ASP A 21 -19.67 -15.37 -9.50
N VAL A 22 -18.44 -14.98 -9.17
CA VAL A 22 -18.21 -14.01 -8.09
C VAL A 22 -18.55 -12.61 -8.61
N ASN A 23 -19.46 -11.93 -7.93
CA ASN A 23 -19.69 -10.50 -8.16
C ASN A 23 -18.54 -9.69 -7.55
N TRP A 24 -17.44 -9.53 -8.29
CA TRP A 24 -16.22 -8.85 -7.83
C TRP A 24 -16.45 -7.40 -7.39
N SER A 25 -17.40 -6.70 -8.02
CA SER A 25 -17.76 -5.33 -7.67
C SER A 25 -18.30 -5.20 -6.24
N LYS A 26 -18.88 -6.27 -5.66
CA LYS A 26 -19.31 -6.32 -4.25
C LYS A 26 -18.15 -6.11 -3.27
N TYR A 27 -16.92 -6.39 -3.71
CA TYR A 27 -15.70 -6.35 -2.90
C TYR A 27 -14.76 -5.22 -3.31
N ASN A 28 -15.19 -4.28 -4.17
CA ASN A 28 -14.30 -3.28 -4.77
C ASN A 28 -13.11 -3.91 -5.51
N ILE A 29 -13.36 -4.99 -6.25
CA ILE A 29 -12.37 -5.68 -7.08
C ILE A 29 -12.84 -5.58 -8.54
N TYR A 30 -11.91 -5.32 -9.46
CA TYR A 30 -12.25 -5.29 -10.89
C TYR A 30 -12.72 -6.67 -11.36
N PRO A 31 -13.78 -6.74 -12.19
CA PRO A 31 -14.35 -8.01 -12.66
C PRO A 31 -13.54 -8.63 -13.81
N VAL A 32 -12.21 -8.58 -13.73
CA VAL A 32 -11.28 -9.10 -14.74
C VAL A 32 -10.11 -9.80 -14.05
N PHE A 33 -9.66 -10.91 -14.64
CA PHE A 33 -8.43 -11.56 -14.18
C PHE A 33 -7.20 -10.88 -14.81
N ALA A 34 -6.25 -10.53 -13.96
CA ALA A 34 -5.00 -9.86 -14.32
C ALA A 34 -3.81 -10.82 -14.15
N ASN A 35 -3.95 -12.08 -14.56
CA ASN A 35 -2.87 -13.05 -14.47
C ASN A 35 -1.62 -12.56 -15.23
N ALA A 36 -0.45 -12.82 -14.65
CA ALA A 36 0.81 -12.63 -15.34
C ALA A 36 0.91 -13.54 -16.58
N PRO A 37 1.72 -13.15 -17.58
CA PRO A 37 2.09 -14.03 -18.68
C PRO A 37 2.68 -15.35 -18.15
N LYS A 38 2.42 -16.46 -18.84
CA LYS A 38 2.94 -17.77 -18.43
C LYS A 38 4.46 -17.74 -18.24
N CYS A 39 4.91 -18.13 -17.06
CA CYS A 39 6.34 -18.37 -16.80
C CYS A 39 6.69 -19.82 -17.16
N ASN A 40 7.21 -20.02 -18.37
CA ASN A 40 7.67 -21.34 -18.80
C ASN A 40 9.03 -21.65 -18.15
N LEU A 41 9.01 -22.38 -17.04
CA LEU A 41 10.24 -22.88 -16.43
C LEU A 41 10.90 -23.91 -17.35
N THR A 42 12.15 -23.65 -17.73
CA THR A 42 12.93 -24.52 -18.62
C THR A 42 13.40 -25.81 -17.93
N THR A 43 13.41 -25.83 -16.60
CA THR A 43 13.75 -27.00 -15.80
C THR A 43 12.49 -27.54 -15.14
N PRO A 44 12.10 -28.80 -15.39
CA PRO A 44 11.04 -29.44 -14.63
C PRO A 44 11.46 -29.44 -13.15
N ILE A 45 10.65 -28.83 -12.27
CA ILE A 45 10.89 -28.88 -10.83
C ILE A 45 10.26 -30.18 -10.32
N PRO A 46 11.06 -31.20 -9.94
CA PRO A 46 10.52 -32.44 -9.38
C PRO A 46 9.85 -32.11 -8.04
N GLY A 47 8.62 -32.55 -7.82
CA GLY A 47 7.90 -32.27 -6.56
C GLY A 47 6.40 -32.18 -6.72
N TRP A 48 5.80 -31.13 -6.14
CA TRP A 48 4.35 -30.96 -6.00
C TRP A 48 3.54 -31.13 -7.30
N SER A 49 4.11 -30.72 -8.43
CA SER A 49 3.46 -30.79 -9.75
C SER A 49 3.33 -32.21 -10.30
N THR A 50 4.07 -33.18 -9.75
CA THR A 50 4.03 -34.59 -10.17
C THR A 50 3.37 -35.49 -9.14
N LEU A 51 2.95 -34.96 -7.98
CA LEU A 51 2.22 -35.71 -6.96
C LEU A 51 0.90 -36.20 -7.54
N LYS A 52 0.59 -37.47 -7.32
CA LYS A 52 -0.63 -38.12 -7.80
C LYS A 52 -1.49 -38.58 -6.64
N ASN A 53 -2.81 -38.50 -6.83
CA ASN A 53 -3.79 -39.17 -5.99
C ASN A 53 -3.72 -40.69 -6.20
N ALA A 54 -4.42 -41.46 -5.36
CA ALA A 54 -4.48 -42.92 -5.47
C ALA A 54 -5.05 -43.42 -6.81
N ASP A 55 -5.86 -42.59 -7.49
CA ASP A 55 -6.44 -42.86 -8.82
C ASP A 55 -5.51 -42.50 -10.00
N GLY A 56 -4.29 -42.01 -9.71
CA GLY A 56 -3.29 -41.64 -10.71
C GLY A 56 -3.46 -40.23 -11.30
N THR A 57 -4.50 -39.48 -10.92
CA THR A 57 -4.66 -38.06 -11.30
C THR A 57 -3.68 -37.18 -10.55
N LEU A 58 -3.28 -36.03 -11.12
CA LEU A 58 -2.43 -35.07 -10.42
C LEU A 58 -3.16 -34.52 -9.19
N PHE A 59 -2.47 -34.45 -8.06
CA PHE A 59 -3.02 -33.96 -6.79
C PHE A 59 -3.69 -32.58 -6.96
N THR A 60 -3.03 -31.69 -7.69
CA THR A 60 -3.47 -30.31 -7.90
C THR A 60 -4.59 -30.15 -8.93
N SER A 61 -4.78 -31.09 -9.87
CA SER A 61 -5.80 -30.96 -10.92
C SER A 61 -7.23 -31.02 -10.35
N SER A 62 -7.40 -31.76 -9.25
CA SER A 62 -8.65 -31.86 -8.50
C SER A 62 -9.01 -30.61 -7.68
N LYS A 63 -8.06 -29.69 -7.46
CA LYS A 63 -8.24 -28.50 -6.61
C LYS A 63 -8.78 -27.33 -7.42
N ARG A 64 -9.62 -26.48 -6.81
CA ARG A 64 -10.06 -25.23 -7.45
C ARG A 64 -8.87 -24.30 -7.70
N PRO A 65 -8.97 -23.36 -8.66
CA PRO A 65 -7.96 -22.32 -8.80
C PRO A 65 -7.76 -21.56 -7.49
N ILE A 66 -6.49 -21.25 -7.18
CA ILE A 66 -6.10 -20.34 -6.10
C ILE A 66 -6.31 -18.92 -6.61
N VAL A 67 -6.98 -18.07 -5.84
CA VAL A 67 -7.24 -16.66 -6.15
C VAL A 67 -6.27 -15.79 -5.35
N LEU A 68 -5.35 -15.13 -6.06
CA LEU A 68 -4.44 -14.14 -5.47
C LEU A 68 -5.00 -12.74 -5.70
N LEU A 69 -4.89 -11.87 -4.69
CA LEU A 69 -5.25 -10.47 -4.79
C LEU A 69 -4.01 -9.58 -4.89
N ALA A 70 -4.02 -8.70 -5.90
CA ALA A 70 -3.08 -7.59 -6.05
C ALA A 70 -3.81 -6.24 -5.87
N GLN A 71 -3.06 -5.23 -5.48
CA GLN A 71 -3.48 -3.83 -5.43
C GLN A 71 -2.80 -3.02 -6.53
N GLN A 72 -3.26 -1.80 -6.80
CA GLN A 72 -2.89 -0.99 -7.97
C GLN A 72 -1.53 -0.27 -7.81
N TRP A 73 -0.48 -1.01 -7.44
CA TRP A 73 0.89 -0.53 -7.45
C TRP A 73 1.89 -1.65 -7.76
N ASP A 74 3.06 -1.27 -8.29
CA ASP A 74 4.00 -2.20 -8.93
C ASP A 74 4.51 -3.32 -8.00
N SER A 75 4.80 -3.02 -6.72
CA SER A 75 5.29 -4.04 -5.77
C SER A 75 4.22 -5.09 -5.44
N SER A 76 2.94 -4.72 -5.47
CA SER A 76 1.85 -5.66 -5.21
C SER A 76 1.70 -6.62 -6.37
N PHE A 77 1.80 -6.13 -7.60
CA PHE A 77 1.85 -6.98 -8.78
C PHE A 77 3.09 -7.88 -8.78
N LEU A 78 4.27 -7.35 -8.46
CA LEU A 78 5.52 -8.11 -8.45
C LEU A 78 5.45 -9.31 -7.48
N THR A 79 5.05 -9.06 -6.23
CA THR A 79 4.95 -10.12 -5.21
C THR A 79 3.87 -11.12 -5.57
N THR A 80 2.71 -10.66 -6.05
CA THR A 80 1.59 -11.50 -6.50
C THR A 80 1.98 -12.40 -7.66
N TYR A 81 2.65 -11.87 -8.67
CA TYR A 81 3.08 -12.66 -9.84
C TYR A 81 4.20 -13.63 -9.51
N ALA A 82 5.13 -13.27 -8.62
CA ALA A 82 6.12 -14.21 -8.12
C ALA A 82 5.47 -15.42 -7.44
N MET A 83 4.43 -15.20 -6.63
CA MET A 83 3.65 -16.27 -6.02
C MET A 83 2.82 -17.04 -7.04
N GLN A 84 2.21 -16.38 -8.03
CA GLN A 84 1.51 -17.04 -9.13
C GLN A 84 2.43 -18.05 -9.80
N PHE A 85 3.65 -17.64 -10.19
CA PHE A 85 4.61 -18.53 -10.85
C PHE A 85 5.05 -19.68 -9.95
N LEU A 86 5.24 -19.45 -8.65
CA LEU A 86 5.58 -20.51 -7.71
C LEU A 86 4.46 -21.56 -7.60
N LEU A 87 3.22 -21.11 -7.45
CA LEU A 87 2.05 -21.99 -7.37
C LEU A 87 1.80 -22.76 -8.67
N GLU A 88 1.96 -22.09 -9.82
CA GLU A 88 1.88 -22.74 -11.14
C GLU A 88 3.00 -23.77 -11.33
N ALA A 89 4.22 -23.49 -10.87
CA ALA A 89 5.33 -24.44 -10.88
C ALA A 89 5.08 -25.66 -9.99
N MET A 90 4.32 -25.48 -8.90
CA MET A 90 3.81 -26.55 -8.04
C MET A 90 2.61 -27.30 -8.65
N GLY A 91 2.12 -26.87 -9.82
CA GLY A 91 1.03 -27.51 -10.56
C GLY A 91 -0.37 -26.99 -10.24
N TYR A 92 -0.51 -25.91 -9.47
CA TYR A 92 -1.80 -25.29 -9.17
C TYR A 92 -2.29 -24.41 -10.32
N ARG A 93 -3.62 -24.31 -10.45
CA ARG A 93 -4.25 -23.26 -11.27
C ARG A 93 -4.36 -22.01 -10.41
N VAL A 94 -4.08 -20.85 -10.99
CA VAL A 94 -4.10 -19.57 -10.27
C VAL A 94 -4.90 -18.54 -11.06
N ASN A 95 -5.67 -17.72 -10.37
CA ASN A 95 -6.30 -16.51 -10.89
C ASN A 95 -5.78 -15.31 -10.09
N VAL A 96 -5.50 -14.20 -10.76
CA VAL A 96 -5.15 -12.94 -10.09
C VAL A 96 -6.28 -11.94 -10.26
N VAL A 97 -6.74 -11.36 -9.15
CA VAL A 97 -7.73 -10.27 -9.13
C VAL A 97 -7.09 -8.99 -8.61
N VAL A 98 -7.67 -7.83 -8.97
CA VAL A 98 -7.11 -6.52 -8.65
C VAL A 98 -8.13 -5.66 -7.91
N GLY A 99 -7.76 -5.16 -6.73
CA GLY A 99 -8.56 -4.19 -5.99
C GLY A 99 -8.67 -2.84 -6.72
N THR A 100 -9.80 -2.14 -6.59
CA THR A 100 -9.97 -0.77 -7.09
C THR A 100 -9.33 0.25 -6.13
N ASP A 101 -9.37 1.54 -6.47
CA ASP A 101 -8.74 2.62 -5.67
C ASP A 101 -9.31 2.74 -4.25
N ASN A 102 -10.51 2.23 -4.01
CA ASN A 102 -11.19 2.22 -2.72
C ASN A 102 -11.24 0.80 -2.09
N PHE A 103 -10.38 -0.10 -2.54
CA PHE A 103 -10.28 -1.42 -1.96
C PHE A 103 -9.72 -1.34 -0.53
N THR A 104 -10.23 -2.20 0.35
CA THR A 104 -9.74 -2.35 1.73
C THR A 104 -9.88 -3.81 2.09
N PRO A 105 -8.79 -4.52 2.41
CA PRO A 105 -8.86 -5.95 2.73
C PRO A 105 -9.81 -6.22 3.90
N SER A 106 -10.84 -7.02 3.66
CA SER A 106 -11.84 -7.40 4.65
C SER A 106 -12.74 -8.53 4.14
N ARG A 107 -13.81 -8.18 3.43
CA ARG A 107 -14.99 -9.02 3.19
C ARG A 107 -14.69 -10.25 2.32
N GLU A 108 -13.76 -10.10 1.40
CA GLU A 108 -13.31 -11.14 0.48
C GLU A 108 -12.75 -12.37 1.21
N PHE A 109 -12.11 -12.18 2.37
CA PHE A 109 -11.67 -13.29 3.22
C PHE A 109 -12.83 -13.94 3.98
N TYR A 110 -13.79 -13.16 4.51
CA TYR A 110 -14.97 -13.72 5.17
C TYR A 110 -15.83 -14.58 4.22
N ASP A 111 -15.97 -14.13 2.98
CA ASP A 111 -16.76 -14.81 1.95
C ASP A 111 -15.94 -15.90 1.21
N ASN A 112 -14.67 -16.10 1.57
CA ASN A 112 -13.75 -17.10 1.01
C ASN A 112 -13.62 -17.04 -0.53
N VAL A 113 -13.62 -15.83 -1.09
CA VAL A 113 -13.49 -15.58 -2.53
C VAL A 113 -12.07 -15.23 -2.98
N VAL A 114 -11.20 -14.87 -2.03
CA VAL A 114 -9.76 -14.62 -2.21
C VAL A 114 -9.00 -15.54 -1.25
N ASP A 115 -7.91 -16.15 -1.72
CA ASP A 115 -7.11 -17.08 -0.92
C ASP A 115 -5.88 -16.42 -0.28
N LEU A 116 -5.17 -15.57 -1.04
CA LEU A 116 -3.94 -14.91 -0.56
C LEU A 116 -3.85 -13.46 -1.04
N GLU A 117 -3.31 -12.61 -0.17
CA GLU A 117 -2.81 -11.27 -0.48
C GLU A 117 -1.42 -11.14 0.15
N LEU A 118 -0.44 -10.66 -0.61
CA LEU A 118 0.97 -10.72 -0.23
C LEU A 118 1.55 -9.39 0.25
N GLU A 119 0.85 -8.29 0.02
CA GLU A 119 1.32 -6.97 0.39
C GLU A 119 0.24 -6.19 1.15
N ILE A 120 -0.11 -6.74 2.32
CA ILE A 120 -1.02 -6.08 3.26
C ILE A 120 -0.23 -5.07 4.09
N TRP A 121 -0.46 -3.78 3.84
CA TRP A 121 0.09 -2.72 4.67
C TRP A 121 -0.73 -2.55 5.95
N PRO A 122 -0.09 -2.48 7.14
CA PRO A 122 -0.82 -2.24 8.39
C PRO A 122 -1.62 -0.93 8.40
N SER A 123 -1.24 0.04 7.57
CA SER A 123 -1.96 1.30 7.33
C SER A 123 -3.31 1.09 6.69
N ASP A 124 -3.39 0.14 5.76
CA ASP A 124 -4.50 -0.02 4.83
C ASP A 124 -5.53 -1.00 5.36
N THR A 125 -5.16 -1.81 6.36
CA THR A 125 -6.00 -2.88 6.89
C THR A 125 -6.17 -2.75 8.41
N PRO A 126 -6.95 -1.76 8.89
CA PRO A 126 -7.26 -1.64 10.32
C PRO A 126 -7.99 -2.88 10.88
N THR A 127 -8.59 -3.68 10.00
CA THR A 127 -9.28 -4.95 10.25
C THR A 127 -8.34 -6.15 10.39
N LEU A 128 -7.03 -6.03 10.14
CA LEU A 128 -6.13 -7.19 10.07
C LEU A 128 -6.12 -8.00 11.36
N LYS A 129 -6.20 -7.33 12.51
CA LYS A 129 -6.34 -7.99 13.82
C LYS A 129 -7.64 -8.78 13.92
N ASN A 130 -8.75 -8.23 13.43
CA ASN A 130 -10.04 -8.92 13.46
C ASN A 130 -10.01 -10.14 12.56
N LEU A 131 -9.57 -9.98 11.31
CA LEU A 131 -9.44 -11.05 10.33
C LEU A 131 -8.62 -12.24 10.86
N THR A 132 -7.49 -11.96 11.53
CA THR A 132 -6.51 -12.99 11.90
C THR A 132 -6.64 -13.52 13.33
N LYS A 133 -7.11 -12.71 14.28
CA LYS A 133 -7.13 -13.07 15.71
C LYS A 133 -8.53 -13.14 16.30
N THR A 134 -9.42 -12.23 15.93
CA THR A 134 -10.77 -12.17 16.52
C THR A 134 -11.71 -13.15 15.83
N ASP A 135 -11.80 -13.07 14.50
CA ASP A 135 -12.77 -13.82 13.70
C ASP A 135 -12.16 -15.09 13.11
N GLY A 136 -10.82 -15.13 12.97
CA GLY A 136 -10.09 -16.32 12.52
C GLY A 136 -10.39 -16.76 11.08
N VAL A 137 -10.90 -15.84 10.25
CA VAL A 137 -11.22 -16.09 8.84
C VAL A 137 -9.99 -16.06 7.94
N ALA A 138 -8.89 -15.48 8.42
CA ALA A 138 -7.60 -15.48 7.74
C ALA A 138 -6.46 -15.86 8.70
N VAL A 139 -5.36 -16.35 8.15
CA VAL A 139 -4.13 -16.64 8.91
C VAL A 139 -3.01 -15.76 8.39
N SER A 140 -2.32 -15.06 9.29
CA SER A 140 -1.11 -14.33 8.91
C SER A 140 0.03 -15.33 8.66
N MET A 141 0.55 -15.36 7.44
CA MET A 141 1.70 -16.19 7.06
C MET A 141 3.07 -15.55 7.40
N GLY A 142 3.05 -14.41 8.11
CA GLY A 142 4.25 -13.64 8.44
C GLY A 142 4.61 -12.60 7.38
N ALA A 143 5.73 -11.91 7.61
CA ALA A 143 6.21 -10.87 6.70
C ALA A 143 6.91 -11.49 5.48
N VAL A 144 6.72 -10.87 4.31
CA VAL A 144 7.38 -11.27 3.05
C VAL A 144 8.88 -10.97 2.98
N GLY A 145 9.47 -10.44 4.06
CA GLY A 145 10.92 -10.30 4.22
C GLY A 145 11.50 -8.89 4.01
N TYR A 146 10.66 -7.87 3.80
CA TYR A 146 11.08 -6.47 3.78
C TYR A 146 10.17 -5.58 4.62
N SER A 147 10.71 -4.48 5.12
CA SER A 147 9.93 -3.47 5.85
C SER A 147 9.57 -2.34 4.91
N GLY A 148 8.28 -2.29 4.55
CA GLY A 148 7.70 -1.14 3.88
C GLY A 148 7.74 0.10 4.77
N ASN A 149 8.21 1.21 4.22
CA ASN A 149 8.32 2.48 4.93
C ASN A 149 7.86 3.62 4.04
N VAL A 150 6.91 4.39 4.56
CA VAL A 150 6.49 5.64 3.96
C VAL A 150 7.28 6.79 4.60
N GLY A 151 7.54 7.85 3.84
CA GLY A 151 8.26 9.00 4.38
C GLY A 151 8.35 10.18 3.43
N PHE A 152 9.02 11.23 3.91
CA PHE A 152 9.32 12.41 3.11
C PHE A 152 10.69 12.28 2.50
N TYR A 153 10.85 12.87 1.31
CA TYR A 153 12.06 12.87 0.55
C TYR A 153 12.32 14.26 -0.02
N VAL A 154 13.60 14.59 -0.14
CA VAL A 154 14.09 15.75 -0.89
C VAL A 154 15.03 15.26 -1.99
N PRO A 155 15.14 15.98 -3.11
CA PRO A 155 16.18 15.69 -4.09
C PRO A 155 17.58 15.82 -3.46
N THR A 156 18.45 14.83 -3.68
CA THR A 156 19.80 14.79 -3.06
C THR A 156 20.65 16.01 -3.41
N TYR A 157 20.39 16.64 -4.56
CA TYR A 157 21.11 17.85 -4.94
C TYR A 157 20.87 19.03 -3.96
N MET A 158 19.76 19.05 -3.21
CA MET A 158 19.53 20.08 -2.18
C MET A 158 20.51 19.93 -1.03
N ILE A 159 20.80 18.68 -0.63
CA ILE A 159 21.78 18.37 0.41
C ILE A 159 23.18 18.76 -0.05
N THR A 160 23.55 18.40 -1.29
CA THR A 160 24.89 18.72 -1.80
C THR A 160 25.08 20.21 -2.06
N LYS A 161 24.03 20.92 -2.49
CA LYS A 161 24.07 22.37 -2.73
C LYS A 161 24.07 23.20 -1.44
N TYR A 162 23.42 22.70 -0.38
CA TYR A 162 23.23 23.41 0.87
C TYR A 162 23.55 22.52 2.09
N PRO A 163 24.82 22.08 2.24
CA PRO A 163 25.19 21.05 3.21
C PRO A 163 25.00 21.44 4.68
N THR A 164 24.82 22.74 4.98
CA THR A 164 24.64 23.25 6.35
C THR A 164 23.17 23.36 6.76
N LEU A 165 22.22 23.16 5.85
CA LEU A 165 20.79 23.37 6.11
C LEU A 165 20.05 22.11 6.57
N ASN A 166 20.68 20.91 6.52
CA ASN A 166 20.10 19.65 7.02
C ASN A 166 18.67 19.40 6.51
N PHE A 167 18.46 19.46 5.19
CA PHE A 167 17.14 19.20 4.58
C PHE A 167 16.67 17.76 4.77
N ASP A 168 17.52 16.86 5.23
CA ASP A 168 17.24 15.46 5.54
C ASP A 168 16.84 15.23 7.00
N PHE A 169 16.67 16.27 7.81
CA PHE A 169 16.21 16.15 9.20
C PHE A 169 14.95 16.96 9.45
N TRP A 170 13.85 16.30 9.83
CA TRP A 170 12.52 16.92 9.88
C TRP A 170 12.43 18.16 10.78
N ARG A 171 13.13 18.19 11.93
CA ARG A 171 13.09 19.35 12.84
C ARG A 171 13.75 20.60 12.23
N SER A 172 14.57 20.46 11.21
CA SER A 172 15.14 21.62 10.51
C SER A 172 14.04 22.47 9.88
N TYR A 173 12.90 21.87 9.53
CA TYR A 173 11.76 22.55 8.94
C TYR A 173 10.95 23.44 9.89
N TYR A 174 11.28 23.47 11.18
CA TYR A 174 10.78 24.55 12.06
C TYR A 174 11.43 25.90 11.75
N ASN A 175 12.58 25.92 11.08
CA ASN A 175 13.25 27.14 10.68
C ASN A 175 12.59 27.74 9.43
N PRO A 176 12.01 28.96 9.49
CA PRO A 176 11.38 29.61 8.34
C PRO A 176 12.34 29.83 7.17
N GLN A 177 13.64 30.01 7.43
CA GLN A 177 14.65 30.12 6.38
C GLN A 177 14.70 28.83 5.55
N ILE A 178 14.63 27.66 6.18
CA ILE A 178 14.65 26.37 5.48
C ILE A 178 13.34 26.19 4.69
N ILE A 179 12.20 26.53 5.28
CA ILE A 179 10.90 26.51 4.60
C ILE A 179 10.92 27.37 3.32
N SER A 180 11.59 28.53 3.33
CA SER A 180 11.67 29.43 2.17
C SER A 180 12.38 28.84 0.94
N TYR A 181 13.10 27.72 1.08
CA TYR A 181 13.68 27.01 -0.07
C TYR A 181 12.67 26.15 -0.81
N PHE A 182 11.52 25.84 -0.22
CA PHE A 182 10.47 25.05 -0.84
C PHE A 182 9.41 25.94 -1.50
N PRO A 183 8.57 25.39 -2.41
CA PRO A 183 7.50 26.15 -3.02
C PRO A 183 6.55 26.67 -1.93
N PRO A 184 6.16 27.96 -1.96
CA PRO A 184 5.14 28.48 -1.04
C PRO A 184 3.82 27.74 -1.22
N MET A 185 3.03 27.65 -0.16
CA MET A 185 1.72 27.02 -0.24
C MET A 185 0.86 27.58 -1.39
N GLY A 186 0.25 26.68 -2.17
CA GLY A 186 -0.63 27.03 -3.28
C GLY A 186 0.08 27.30 -4.61
N THR A 187 1.41 27.27 -4.65
CA THR A 187 2.21 27.54 -5.87
C THR A 187 2.58 26.29 -6.66
N GLY A 188 2.39 25.09 -6.10
CA GLY A 188 2.72 23.88 -6.83
C GLY A 188 1.69 23.52 -7.90
N PRO A 189 1.96 22.42 -8.62
CA PRO A 189 1.15 21.94 -9.72
C PRO A 189 -0.32 21.78 -9.32
N LYS A 190 -1.21 22.22 -10.19
CA LYS A 190 -2.65 22.03 -10.05
C LYS A 190 -3.11 20.95 -11.01
N LEU A 191 -4.05 20.15 -10.56
CA LEU A 191 -4.65 19.10 -11.36
C LEU A 191 -5.77 19.71 -12.21
N ASP A 192 -5.82 19.34 -13.48
CA ASP A 192 -6.89 19.78 -14.39
C ASP A 192 -8.24 19.17 -14.00
N THR A 193 -8.22 17.96 -13.43
CA THR A 193 -9.40 17.28 -12.91
C THR A 193 -9.34 17.25 -11.38
N PRO A 194 -10.39 17.71 -10.68
CA PRO A 194 -10.45 17.62 -9.21
C PRO A 194 -10.36 16.17 -8.73
N LEU A 195 -9.60 15.95 -7.65
CA LEU A 195 -9.55 14.65 -6.99
C LEU A 195 -10.87 14.39 -6.25
N SER A 196 -11.52 13.28 -6.57
CA SER A 196 -12.75 12.83 -5.90
C SER A 196 -12.52 12.54 -4.41
N THR A 197 -11.33 12.04 -4.05
CA THR A 197 -10.92 11.71 -2.68
C THR A 197 -10.54 12.94 -1.85
N CYS A 198 -10.41 14.10 -2.47
CA CYS A 198 -9.85 15.31 -1.86
C CYS A 198 -10.65 16.57 -2.19
N ASN A 199 -11.95 16.51 -1.94
CA ASN A 199 -12.88 17.57 -2.30
C ASN A 199 -13.99 17.72 -1.24
N GLY A 200 -13.94 18.81 -0.47
CA GLY A 200 -15.08 19.28 0.32
C GLY A 200 -14.99 19.11 1.84
N ASP A 201 -13.94 18.47 2.38
CA ASP A 201 -13.76 18.34 3.83
C ASP A 201 -12.46 19.03 4.30
N PRO A 202 -12.55 20.20 4.98
CA PRO A 202 -11.40 20.92 5.52
C PRO A 202 -10.56 20.16 6.57
N THR A 203 -11.06 19.05 7.11
CA THR A 203 -10.32 18.22 8.06
C THR A 203 -9.43 17.18 7.38
N SER A 204 -9.69 16.86 6.11
CA SER A 204 -8.92 15.91 5.30
C SER A 204 -8.22 16.62 4.14
N CYS A 205 -8.96 17.27 3.25
CA CYS A 205 -8.49 18.27 2.28
C CYS A 205 -9.62 18.87 1.42
N VAL A 206 -9.33 20.04 0.84
CA VAL A 206 -10.24 20.78 -0.05
C VAL A 206 -9.50 21.11 -1.35
N ASN A 207 -10.12 20.84 -2.49
CA ASN A 207 -9.58 21.13 -3.83
C ASN A 207 -8.15 20.61 -4.04
N GLY A 208 -7.88 19.37 -3.63
CA GLY A 208 -6.55 18.77 -3.79
C GLY A 208 -5.50 19.28 -2.79
N THR A 209 -5.88 20.05 -1.77
CA THR A 209 -4.92 20.60 -0.79
C THR A 209 -5.37 20.37 0.64
N TYR A 210 -4.47 19.84 1.47
CA TYR A 210 -4.62 19.84 2.92
C TYR A 210 -3.88 21.04 3.53
N THR A 211 -4.58 21.80 4.38
CA THR A 211 -4.02 22.95 5.09
C THR A 211 -4.12 22.71 6.60
N PRO A 212 -3.00 22.43 7.30
CA PRO A 212 -3.02 22.24 8.74
C PRO A 212 -3.27 23.58 9.46
N LEU A 213 -3.69 23.54 10.73
CA LEU A 213 -4.16 24.73 11.47
C LEU A 213 -3.15 25.89 11.47
N GLN A 214 -1.87 25.59 11.67
CA GLN A 214 -0.77 26.57 11.66
C GLN A 214 -0.60 27.30 10.31
N CYS A 215 -1.13 26.74 9.21
CA CYS A 215 -1.04 27.32 7.88
C CYS A 215 -2.31 28.07 7.45
N ARG A 216 -3.38 28.09 8.25
CA ARG A 216 -4.69 28.70 7.90
C ARG A 216 -4.75 30.23 8.10
N GLY A 217 -3.69 30.85 8.63
CA GLY A 217 -3.63 32.29 8.87
C GLY A 217 -3.34 33.12 7.61
N TYR A 218 -3.78 34.39 7.61
CA TYR A 218 -3.42 35.36 6.58
C TYR A 218 -1.89 35.59 6.59
N LYS A 219 -1.24 35.40 5.43
CA LYS A 219 0.23 35.42 5.25
C LYS A 219 1.00 34.28 5.94
N SER A 220 0.43 33.07 6.03
CA SER A 220 1.21 31.92 6.48
C SER A 220 2.38 31.66 5.52
N ASN A 221 3.59 31.55 6.08
CA ASN A 221 4.82 31.27 5.33
C ASN A 221 5.04 29.76 5.20
N CYS A 222 3.97 28.99 5.07
CA CYS A 222 4.07 27.55 4.95
C CYS A 222 4.61 27.17 3.57
N GLY A 223 5.49 26.18 3.55
CA GLY A 223 5.91 25.53 2.32
C GLY A 223 4.86 24.55 1.82
N GLU A 224 5.11 23.93 0.68
CA GLU A 224 4.26 22.91 0.12
C GLU A 224 4.99 21.55 0.07
N LEU A 225 4.36 20.53 0.65
CA LEU A 225 4.73 19.12 0.52
C LEU A 225 3.86 18.49 -0.56
N TRP A 226 4.48 17.76 -1.49
CA TRP A 226 3.76 17.10 -2.58
C TRP A 226 3.48 15.63 -2.24
N ALA A 227 2.25 15.19 -2.45
CA ALA A 227 1.84 13.81 -2.18
C ALA A 227 1.05 13.20 -3.34
N TYR A 228 0.96 11.87 -3.33
CA TYR A 228 0.13 11.08 -4.24
C TYR A 228 -1.35 11.21 -3.87
N ASP A 229 -2.27 10.53 -4.53
CA ASP A 229 -3.68 10.54 -4.11
C ASP A 229 -3.82 10.15 -2.62
N PRO A 230 -4.67 10.83 -1.82
CA PRO A 230 -4.91 10.47 -0.43
C PRO A 230 -5.28 8.99 -0.20
N SER A 231 -5.84 8.28 -1.19
CA SER A 231 -6.18 6.87 -1.09
C SER A 231 -4.98 5.95 -0.79
N TYR A 232 -3.76 6.35 -1.17
CA TYR A 232 -2.53 5.57 -0.95
C TYR A 232 -2.06 5.57 0.50
N SER A 233 -2.47 6.56 1.30
CA SER A 233 -2.12 6.68 2.71
C SER A 233 -3.15 7.54 3.45
N PRO A 234 -4.37 7.01 3.63
CA PRO A 234 -5.51 7.79 4.11
C PRO A 234 -5.20 8.48 5.45
N ASP A 235 -5.33 9.81 5.47
CA ASP A 235 -5.08 10.71 6.61
C ASP A 235 -3.66 10.65 7.24
N MET A 236 -2.75 9.79 6.76
CA MET A 236 -1.49 9.54 7.47
C MET A 236 -0.52 10.72 7.37
N VAL A 237 -0.39 11.29 6.17
CA VAL A 237 0.51 12.43 5.93
C VAL A 237 -0.02 13.68 6.62
N GLN A 238 -1.35 13.90 6.57
CA GLN A 238 -2.03 14.97 7.29
C GLN A 238 -1.73 14.90 8.79
N ARG A 239 -1.93 13.72 9.40
CA ARG A 239 -1.70 13.51 10.83
C ARG A 239 -0.24 13.66 11.22
N LEU A 240 0.68 13.26 10.35
CA LEU A 240 2.11 13.48 10.58
C LEU A 240 2.41 14.98 10.64
N LEU A 241 1.86 15.79 9.72
CA LEU A 241 2.02 17.25 9.77
C LEU A 241 1.34 17.89 10.99
N ASP A 242 0.15 17.43 11.35
CA ASP A 242 -0.58 17.95 12.52
C ASP A 242 0.14 17.62 13.83
N GLY A 243 0.57 16.37 14.01
CA GLY A 243 1.28 15.93 15.22
C GLY A 243 2.68 16.52 15.35
N SER A 244 3.34 16.77 14.23
CA SER A 244 4.65 17.44 14.22
C SER A 244 4.57 18.96 14.26
N GLY A 245 3.43 19.57 13.94
CA GLY A 245 3.33 21.02 13.81
C GLY A 245 4.24 21.58 12.71
N LEU A 246 4.58 20.79 11.70
CA LEU A 246 5.41 21.22 10.58
C LEU A 246 4.68 22.26 9.72
N ASN A 247 5.40 23.28 9.27
CA ASN A 247 4.85 24.40 8.50
C ASN A 247 4.75 24.09 6.99
N PHE A 248 4.03 23.02 6.66
CA PHE A 248 3.75 22.62 5.28
C PHE A 248 2.26 22.42 5.05
N THR A 249 1.76 22.84 3.87
CA THR A 249 0.51 22.31 3.31
C THR A 249 0.81 21.06 2.49
N ILE A 250 -0.17 20.18 2.30
CA ILE A 250 -0.05 19.05 1.36
C ILE A 250 -0.75 19.40 0.07
N ASN A 251 -0.05 19.33 -1.05
CA ASN A 251 -0.63 19.39 -2.39
C ASN A 251 -0.67 17.98 -2.98
N PHE A 252 -1.88 17.47 -3.19
CA PHE A 252 -2.12 16.14 -3.71
C PHE A 252 -2.10 16.17 -5.24
N LEU A 253 -1.16 15.42 -5.82
CA LEU A 253 -0.86 15.39 -7.25
C LEU A 253 -1.58 14.26 -8.00
N GLY A 254 -2.42 13.48 -7.31
CA GLY A 254 -3.17 12.37 -7.89
C GLY A 254 -2.29 11.30 -8.52
N SER A 255 -2.81 10.64 -9.56
CA SER A 255 -2.13 9.56 -10.29
C SER A 255 -0.88 10.01 -11.07
N ASN A 256 -0.78 11.30 -11.40
CA ASN A 256 0.36 11.86 -12.15
C ASN A 256 1.55 12.28 -11.27
N ALA A 257 1.47 12.05 -9.95
CA ALA A 257 2.48 12.49 -8.97
C ALA A 257 3.91 12.12 -9.38
N THR A 258 4.16 10.87 -9.80
CA THR A 258 5.50 10.40 -10.19
C THR A 258 6.09 11.23 -11.34
N GLN A 259 5.32 11.49 -12.40
CA GLN A 259 5.81 12.25 -13.55
C GLN A 259 6.08 13.72 -13.19
N ILE A 260 5.23 14.30 -12.36
CA ILE A 260 5.36 15.68 -11.88
C ILE A 260 6.62 15.83 -11.02
N ILE A 261 6.85 14.90 -10.09
CA ILE A 261 8.05 14.87 -9.23
C ILE A 261 9.31 14.72 -10.08
N LEU A 262 9.35 13.77 -11.02
CA LEU A 262 10.49 13.59 -11.92
C LEU A 262 10.79 14.85 -12.74
N SER A 263 9.76 15.51 -13.28
CA SER A 263 9.91 16.74 -14.06
C SER A 263 10.45 17.88 -13.20
N ALA A 264 9.96 18.03 -11.97
CA ALA A 264 10.46 19.03 -11.03
C ALA A 264 11.93 18.77 -10.62
N MET A 265 12.31 17.50 -10.40
CA MET A 265 13.68 17.11 -10.11
C MET A 265 14.62 17.39 -11.30
N ALA A 266 14.19 17.08 -12.52
CA ALA A 266 14.95 17.40 -13.74
C ALA A 266 15.17 18.90 -13.90
N ALA A 267 14.16 19.71 -13.56
CA ALA A 267 14.24 21.17 -13.54
C ALA A 267 14.97 21.74 -12.30
N LYS A 268 15.56 20.89 -11.44
CA LYS A 268 16.24 21.29 -10.19
C LYS A 268 15.37 22.18 -9.28
N LYS A 269 14.05 21.95 -9.27
CA LYS A 269 13.12 22.61 -8.34
C LYS A 269 13.23 21.97 -6.96
N ASN A 270 13.55 22.78 -5.96
CA ASN A 270 13.56 22.35 -4.57
C ASN A 270 12.15 21.89 -4.20
N ILE A 271 11.98 20.62 -3.85
CA ILE A 271 10.68 20.04 -3.52
C ILE A 271 10.82 19.15 -2.30
N LEU A 272 9.80 19.14 -1.46
CA LEU A 272 9.59 18.14 -0.42
C LEU A 272 8.42 17.28 -0.87
N PHE A 273 8.60 15.96 -0.90
CA PHE A 273 7.55 15.08 -1.39
C PHE A 273 7.47 13.78 -0.61
N TYR A 274 6.27 13.21 -0.58
CA TYR A 274 5.97 11.90 -0.05
C TYR A 274 6.40 10.80 -1.03
N ASN A 275 6.94 9.70 -0.50
CA ASN A 275 7.13 8.45 -1.23
C ASN A 275 7.20 7.26 -0.26
N TRP A 276 7.34 6.04 -0.80
CA TRP A 276 7.51 4.81 -0.02
C TRP A 276 8.69 3.99 -0.54
N SER A 277 9.27 3.21 0.36
CA SER A 277 10.37 2.29 0.10
C SER A 277 10.01 0.91 0.67
N PRO A 278 10.33 -0.19 -0.02
CA PRO A 278 11.04 -0.26 -1.29
C PRO A 278 10.15 0.12 -2.50
N THR A 279 10.70 0.87 -3.45
CA THR A 279 10.12 1.10 -4.78
C THR A 279 11.23 1.24 -5.82
N ALA A 280 10.91 1.00 -7.10
CA ALA A 280 11.84 1.30 -8.19
C ALA A 280 12.24 2.79 -8.19
N PHE A 281 11.29 3.68 -7.90
CA PHE A 281 11.53 5.11 -7.78
C PHE A 281 12.60 5.42 -6.72
N THR A 282 12.41 4.96 -5.48
CA THR A 282 13.36 5.23 -4.38
C THR A 282 14.71 4.54 -4.56
N SER A 283 14.79 3.49 -5.39
CA SER A 283 16.04 2.76 -5.66
C SER A 283 16.91 3.39 -6.74
N VAL A 284 16.31 4.10 -7.70
CA VAL A 284 17.01 4.66 -8.87
C VAL A 284 17.21 6.16 -8.77
N GLN A 285 16.25 6.87 -8.19
CA GLN A 285 16.29 8.33 -8.18
C GLN A 285 17.26 8.86 -7.13
N PRO A 286 18.02 9.94 -7.43
CA PRO A 286 18.95 10.54 -6.49
C PRO A 286 18.19 11.38 -5.46
N ILE A 287 17.52 10.72 -4.52
CA ILE A 287 16.69 11.33 -3.48
C ILE A 287 17.19 10.95 -2.09
N THR A 288 17.08 11.87 -1.15
CA THR A 288 17.47 11.66 0.24
C THR A 288 16.20 11.59 1.09
N ARG A 289 16.08 10.53 1.89
CA ARG A 289 14.97 10.38 2.84
C ARG A 289 15.15 11.37 3.98
N VAL A 290 14.08 12.07 4.31
CA VAL A 290 14.01 12.89 5.53
C VAL A 290 13.86 11.95 6.72
N LEU A 291 14.77 12.08 7.67
CA LEU A 291 14.72 11.44 8.98
C LEU A 291 13.52 12.01 9.72
N LEU A 292 12.47 11.20 9.85
CA LEU A 292 11.30 11.42 10.70
C LEU A 292 11.51 10.71 12.05
N PRO A 293 10.68 10.95 13.08
CA PRO A 293 10.71 10.16 14.31
C PRO A 293 10.67 8.65 14.02
N GLY A 294 11.32 7.86 14.88
CA GLY A 294 11.47 6.41 14.68
C GLY A 294 10.12 5.70 14.60
N ASN A 295 10.00 4.70 13.73
CA ASN A 295 8.77 3.95 13.57
C ASN A 295 8.54 2.99 14.75
N ASN A 296 7.52 3.25 15.57
CA ASN A 296 7.02 2.31 16.59
C ASN A 296 5.63 1.76 16.18
N PRO A 297 5.50 0.45 15.91
CA PRO A 297 4.22 -0.16 15.51
C PRO A 297 3.07 0.06 16.51
N SER A 298 3.37 0.15 17.80
CA SER A 298 2.35 0.39 18.84
C SER A 298 1.83 1.83 18.85
N GLU A 299 2.65 2.77 18.38
CA GLU A 299 2.30 4.18 18.28
C GLU A 299 1.64 4.49 16.93
N TYR A 300 1.96 3.72 15.88
CA TYR A 300 1.26 3.75 14.60
C TYR A 300 -0.26 3.49 14.75
N TYR A 301 -0.67 2.57 15.63
CA TYR A 301 -2.10 2.35 15.90
C TYR A 301 -2.81 3.57 16.52
N LYS A 302 -2.08 4.38 17.31
CA LYS A 302 -2.60 5.66 17.80
C LYS A 302 -2.79 6.63 16.64
N PHE A 303 -1.83 6.66 15.71
CA PHE A 303 -1.94 7.43 14.46
C PHE A 303 -3.17 7.07 13.64
N SER A 304 -3.58 5.81 13.55
CA SER A 304 -4.73 5.42 12.71
C SER A 304 -6.09 5.69 13.37
N THR A 305 -6.19 5.64 14.71
CA THR A 305 -7.47 5.66 15.44
C THR A 305 -7.94 7.04 15.90
N SER A 306 -7.08 8.06 16.00
CA SER A 306 -7.43 9.37 16.57
C SER A 306 -7.71 10.45 15.51
N LYS A 307 -8.76 10.29 14.70
CA LYS A 307 -9.20 11.35 13.76
C LYS A 307 -9.41 12.68 14.50
N GLY A 308 -8.77 13.74 14.02
CA GLY A 308 -8.95 15.11 14.54
C GLY A 308 -8.25 15.44 15.86
N LYS A 309 -7.30 14.62 16.34
CA LYS A 309 -6.48 14.93 17.53
C LYS A 309 -5.00 15.08 17.15
N THR A 310 -4.37 16.14 17.66
CA THR A 310 -2.92 16.33 17.59
C THR A 310 -2.23 15.13 18.25
N ILE A 311 -1.27 14.53 17.54
CA ILE A 311 -0.53 13.37 18.03
C ILE A 311 0.76 13.88 18.66
N ASP A 312 0.97 13.53 19.93
CA ASP A 312 2.17 13.91 20.65
C ASP A 312 3.37 13.09 20.15
N LEU A 313 4.23 13.74 19.37
CA LEU A 313 5.47 13.15 18.86
C LEU A 313 6.65 13.24 19.85
N THR A 314 6.48 13.81 21.05
CA THR A 314 7.56 13.92 22.05
C THR A 314 7.90 12.62 22.77
N VAL A 315 7.12 11.56 22.53
CA VAL A 315 7.34 10.21 23.09
C VAL A 315 8.28 9.37 22.21
N TYR A 316 8.71 9.89 21.06
CA TYR A 316 9.71 9.28 20.18
C TYR A 316 11.12 9.83 20.41
#